data_AF-A0A6J5GP22-F1
#
_entry.id   AF-A0A6J5GP22-F1
#
_cell.length_a   1.000
_cell.length_b   1.000
_cell.length_c   1.000
_cell.angle_alpha   90.00
_cell.angle_beta   90.00
_cell.angle_gamma   90.00
#
_symmetry.space_group_name_H-M   'P 1'
#
loop_
_entity.id
_entity.type
_entity.pdbx_description
1 polymer ?
#
loop_
_entity_poly.entity_id
_entity_poly.type
_entity_poly.pdbx_seq_one_letter_code
_entity_poly.pdbx_strand_id
1 'polypeptide(L)'
;MTAEFCGKALAIEHDGEVYSCDHYVYPDYALGNIRATHLGEMAFSARQQTFGYAKRNSLPAFCRQCKHLKLCWGECPKNRFVRSPDGEPGLNYLCWGIRRFHDYAGPALRQLARQSE
;
A
#
# COMPACT_ATOMS: atom_id res chain seq x y z
N MET A 1 2.44 -3.10 -5.18
CA MET A 1 1.19 -2.45 -4.74
C MET A 1 0.20 -3.37 -4.02
N THR A 2 0.15 -4.68 -4.31
CA THR A 2 -0.87 -5.61 -3.77
C THR A 2 -0.45 -6.40 -2.51
N ALA A 3 0.72 -6.14 -1.92
CA ALA A 3 1.18 -6.81 -0.69
C ALA A 3 0.41 -6.36 0.57
N GLU A 4 0.46 -7.11 1.67
CA GLU A 4 -0.20 -6.75 2.94
C GLU A 4 0.28 -5.40 3.50
N PHE A 5 1.58 -5.12 3.39
CA PHE A 5 2.20 -3.87 3.85
C PHE A 5 3.03 -3.22 2.73
N CYS A 6 3.36 -1.94 2.89
CA CYS A 6 4.22 -1.18 1.98
C CYS A 6 5.46 -0.64 2.71
N GLY A 7 6.07 0.45 2.23
CA GLY A 7 7.18 1.13 2.91
C GLY A 7 8.56 0.52 2.69
N LYS A 8 8.75 -0.31 1.64
CA LYS A 8 10.08 -0.84 1.28
C LYS A 8 10.77 -0.06 0.17
N ALA A 9 10.01 0.68 -0.63
CA ALA A 9 10.53 1.51 -1.72
C ALA A 9 10.63 2.95 -1.23
N LEU A 10 11.74 3.27 -0.56
CA LEU A 10 12.04 4.64 -0.13
C LEU A 10 12.31 5.52 -1.35
N ALA A 11 11.95 6.80 -1.24
CA ALA A 11 12.35 7.81 -2.21
C ALA A 11 13.53 8.61 -1.65
N ILE A 12 14.45 9.02 -2.53
CA ILE A 12 15.60 9.87 -2.17
C ILE A 12 15.61 11.02 -3.16
N GLU A 13 15.52 12.24 -2.66
CA GLU A 13 15.57 13.45 -3.47
C GLU A 13 17.01 13.88 -3.76
N HIS A 14 17.17 14.82 -4.70
CA HIS A 14 18.49 15.26 -5.17
C HIS A 14 19.38 15.88 -4.07
N ASP A 15 18.76 16.41 -3.01
CA ASP A 15 19.42 16.97 -1.83
C ASP A 15 19.80 15.90 -0.80
N GLY A 16 19.49 14.63 -1.07
CA GLY A 16 19.77 13.49 -0.20
C GLY A 16 18.70 13.24 0.86
N GLU A 17 17.62 14.03 0.91
CA GLU A 17 16.51 13.77 1.83
C GLU A 17 15.79 12.49 1.43
N VAL A 18 15.51 11.64 2.41
CA VAL A 18 14.90 10.31 2.23
C VAL A 18 13.47 10.34 2.76
N TYR A 19 12.53 9.84 1.96
CA TYR A 19 11.11 9.77 2.28
C TYR A 19 10.59 8.35 2.29
N SER A 20 9.49 8.12 3.01
CA SER A 20 8.87 6.80 3.17
C SER A 20 8.43 6.11 1.87
N CYS A 21 8.12 6.87 0.82
CA CYS A 21 7.64 6.41 -0.49
C CYS A 21 7.61 7.58 -1.49
N ASP A 22 7.73 7.32 -2.78
CA ASP A 22 7.58 8.29 -3.88
C ASP A 22 6.21 9.00 -3.92
N HIS A 23 5.15 8.36 -3.42
CA HIS A 23 3.82 9.00 -3.30
C HIS A 23 3.67 9.92 -2.06
N TYR A 24 4.68 9.93 -1.19
CA TYR A 24 4.68 10.60 0.11
C TYR A 24 5.95 11.44 0.31
N VAL A 25 6.34 12.22 -0.72
CA VAL A 25 7.45 13.18 -0.64
C VAL A 25 6.95 14.49 -0.03
N TYR A 26 6.60 14.45 1.25
CA TYR A 26 6.21 15.60 2.07
C TYR A 26 6.99 15.61 3.38
N PRO A 27 7.19 16.77 4.03
CA PRO A 27 7.96 16.86 5.28
C PRO A 27 7.50 15.86 6.38
N ASP A 28 6.20 15.61 6.47
CA ASP A 28 5.62 14.65 7.44
C ASP A 28 6.04 13.19 7.20
N TYR A 29 6.68 12.88 6.07
CA TYR A 29 7.13 11.55 5.69
C TYR A 29 8.64 11.49 5.43
N ALA A 30 9.37 12.58 5.73
CA ALA A 30 10.83 12.58 5.73
C ALA A 30 11.36 11.66 6.85
N LEU A 31 12.39 10.89 6.53
CA LEU A 31 13.06 9.95 7.42
C LEU A 31 14.44 10.46 7.86
N GLY A 32 15.02 11.41 7.12
CA GLY A 32 16.35 11.97 7.34
C GLY A 32 17.13 12.08 6.03
N ASN A 33 18.40 12.48 6.13
CA ASN A 33 19.27 12.66 4.98
C ASN A 33 20.29 11.53 4.85
N ILE A 34 20.43 10.94 3.65
CA ILE A 34 21.34 9.81 3.40
C ILE A 34 22.82 10.15 3.61
N ARG A 35 23.18 11.44 3.58
CA ARG A 35 24.55 11.90 3.86
C ARG A 35 24.89 11.85 5.35
N ALA A 36 23.89 11.80 6.23
CA ALA A 36 24.04 11.81 7.68
C ALA A 36 23.66 10.49 8.36
N THR A 37 22.69 9.75 7.80
CA THR A 37 22.17 8.52 8.38
C THR A 37 22.23 7.39 7.36
N HIS A 38 22.71 6.20 7.78
CA HIS A 38 22.78 5.04 6.89
C HIS A 38 21.37 4.63 6.43
N LEU A 39 21.20 4.34 5.14
CA LEU A 39 19.89 4.06 4.55
C LEU A 39 19.16 2.89 5.25
N GLY A 40 19.90 1.87 5.69
CA GLY A 40 19.34 0.75 6.44
C GLY A 40 18.69 1.17 7.76
N GLU A 41 19.27 2.16 8.47
CA GLU A 41 18.70 2.65 9.72
C GLU A 41 17.35 3.34 9.47
N MET A 42 17.24 4.13 8.40
CA MET A 42 15.98 4.75 7.99
C MET A 42 14.96 3.72 7.50
N ALA A 43 15.38 2.78 6.66
CA ALA A 43 14.54 1.74 6.07
C ALA A 43 13.94 0.78 7.10
N PHE A 44 14.69 0.48 8.17
CA PHE A 44 14.24 -0.42 9.24
C PHE A 44 13.79 0.33 10.50
N SER A 45 13.73 1.66 10.47
CA SER A 45 13.28 2.48 11.60
C SER A 45 11.85 2.15 12.04
N ALA A 46 11.54 2.38 13.32
CA ALA A 46 10.19 2.23 13.85
C ALA A 46 9.17 3.14 13.13
N ARG A 47 9.61 4.33 12.68
CA ARG A 47 8.79 5.25 11.87
C ARG A 47 8.43 4.61 10.53
N GLN A 48 9.40 4.04 9.83
CA GLN A 48 9.16 3.43 8.52
C GLN A 48 8.32 2.15 8.62
N GLN A 49 8.51 1.35 9.68
CA GLN A 49 7.67 0.20 9.96
C GLN A 49 6.21 0.62 10.23
N THR A 50 6.00 1.66 11.05
CA THR A 50 4.67 2.22 11.31
C THR A 50 3.99 2.67 10.01
N PHE A 51 4.70 3.40 9.14
CA PHE A 51 4.21 3.78 7.83
C PHE A 51 3.82 2.56 6.97
N GLY A 52 4.68 1.55 6.89
CA GLY A 52 4.44 0.33 6.11
C GLY A 52 3.22 -0.46 6.58
N TYR A 53 3.09 -0.66 7.90
CA TYR A 53 1.97 -1.39 8.50
C TYR A 53 0.65 -0.60 8.51
N ALA A 54 0.71 0.73 8.45
CA ALA A 54 -0.49 1.56 8.32
C ALA A 54 -1.35 1.13 7.13
N LYS A 55 -0.74 0.60 6.05
CA LYS A 55 -1.48 0.06 4.90
C LYS A 55 -2.51 -1.00 5.30
N ARG A 56 -2.15 -1.99 6.11
CA ARG A 56 -3.10 -3.02 6.55
C ARG A 56 -3.97 -2.52 7.71
N ASN A 57 -3.36 -1.78 8.64
CA ASN A 57 -3.99 -1.40 9.90
C ASN A 57 -5.11 -0.36 9.69
N SER A 58 -4.99 0.48 8.66
CA SER A 58 -5.98 1.52 8.31
C SER A 58 -7.12 1.04 7.39
N LEU A 59 -7.20 -0.25 7.08
CA LEU A 59 -8.26 -0.75 6.20
C LEU A 59 -9.65 -0.57 6.86
N PRO A 60 -10.68 -0.14 6.11
CA PRO A 60 -12.05 -0.16 6.62
C PRO A 60 -12.56 -1.60 6.78
N ALA A 61 -13.59 -1.80 7.59
CA ALA A 61 -14.24 -3.09 7.81
C ALA A 61 -14.69 -3.73 6.49
N PHE A 62 -15.20 -2.92 5.56
CA PHE A 62 -15.58 -3.33 4.21
C PHE A 62 -14.43 -4.04 3.47
N CYS A 63 -13.19 -3.52 3.57
CA CYS A 63 -12.02 -4.15 2.97
C CYS A 63 -11.63 -5.44 3.71
N ARG A 64 -11.68 -5.44 5.05
CA ARG A 64 -11.32 -6.60 5.89
C ARG A 64 -12.22 -7.82 5.64
N GLN A 65 -13.46 -7.60 5.25
CA GLN A 65 -14.44 -8.65 4.94
C GLN A 65 -14.45 -9.04 3.44
N CYS A 66 -13.68 -8.37 2.59
CA CYS A 66 -13.68 -8.62 1.15
C CYS A 66 -12.99 -9.95 0.80
N LYS A 67 -13.65 -10.80 0.00
CA LYS A 67 -13.08 -12.08 -0.49
C LYS A 67 -11.79 -11.93 -1.31
N HIS A 68 -11.53 -10.73 -1.86
CA HIS A 68 -10.33 -10.41 -2.64
C HIS A 68 -9.23 -9.74 -1.81
N LEU A 69 -9.37 -9.65 -0.48
CA LEU A 69 -8.43 -8.92 0.38
C LEU A 69 -6.99 -9.36 0.16
N LYS A 70 -6.72 -10.67 0.10
CA LYS A 70 -5.35 -11.19 -0.06
C LYS A 70 -4.72 -10.87 -1.43
N LEU A 71 -5.53 -10.50 -2.42
CA LEU A 71 -5.07 -10.10 -3.76
C LEU A 71 -4.89 -8.58 -3.89
N CYS A 72 -5.59 -7.80 -3.08
CA CYS A 72 -5.69 -6.34 -3.22
C CYS A 72 -5.04 -5.58 -2.06
N TRP A 73 -5.30 -6.00 -0.81
CA TRP A 73 -4.89 -5.33 0.43
C TRP A 73 -5.23 -3.83 0.47
N GLY A 74 -6.36 -3.48 -0.13
CA GLY A 74 -6.86 -2.11 -0.23
C GLY A 74 -6.01 -1.17 -1.09
N GLU A 75 -5.11 -1.70 -1.92
CA GLU A 75 -4.25 -0.93 -2.83
C GLU A 75 -3.41 0.14 -2.06
N CYS A 76 -2.77 1.08 -2.74
CA CYS A 76 -2.01 2.19 -2.17
C CYS A 76 -2.87 3.06 -1.23
N PRO A 77 -2.40 3.35 0.00
CA PRO A 77 -3.09 4.27 0.91
C PRO A 77 -3.30 5.68 0.34
N LYS A 78 -2.46 6.16 -0.58
CA LYS A 78 -2.59 7.48 -1.23
C LYS A 78 -3.93 7.62 -1.98
N ASN A 79 -4.47 6.50 -2.45
CA ASN A 79 -5.69 6.43 -3.24
C ASN A 79 -6.96 6.15 -2.39
N ARG A 80 -6.85 6.17 -1.04
CA ARG A 80 -7.93 5.80 -0.11
C ARG A 80 -8.68 7.00 0.45
N PHE A 81 -9.31 7.76 -0.42
CA PHE A 81 -9.95 9.04 -0.08
C PHE A 81 -11.48 9.03 -0.21
N VAL A 82 -12.10 7.89 -0.54
CA VAL A 82 -13.57 7.77 -0.56
C VAL A 82 -14.08 6.97 0.65
N ARG A 83 -15.39 7.07 0.90
CA ARG A 83 -16.05 6.31 1.97
C ARG A 83 -16.48 4.93 1.47
N SER A 84 -16.49 3.95 2.37
CA SER A 84 -17.08 2.64 2.15
C SER A 84 -18.60 2.75 2.00
N PRO A 85 -19.29 1.70 1.49
CA PRO A 85 -20.75 1.64 1.50
C PRO A 85 -21.37 1.84 2.89
N ASP A 86 -20.65 1.43 3.94
CA ASP A 86 -21.06 1.56 5.33
C ASP A 86 -20.67 2.92 5.95
N GLY A 87 -20.10 3.83 5.14
CA GLY A 87 -19.74 5.20 5.54
C GLY A 87 -18.34 5.38 6.15
N GLU A 88 -17.59 4.30 6.41
CA GLU A 88 -16.22 4.36 6.93
C GLU A 88 -15.27 5.01 5.91
N PRO A 89 -14.38 5.93 6.33
CA PRO A 89 -13.37 6.49 5.42
C PRO A 89 -12.29 5.44 5.07
N GLY A 90 -11.47 5.76 4.08
CA GLY A 90 -10.28 4.95 3.75
C GLY A 90 -10.53 3.86 2.72
N LEU A 91 -11.61 3.95 1.93
CA LEU A 91 -11.81 3.08 0.78
C LEU A 91 -11.04 3.62 -0.43
N ASN A 92 -10.39 2.73 -1.17
CA ASN A 92 -9.74 3.08 -2.43
C ASN A 92 -10.78 3.49 -3.49
N TYR A 93 -10.54 4.58 -4.21
CA TYR A 93 -11.51 5.11 -5.20
C TYR A 93 -11.80 4.13 -6.38
N LEU A 94 -10.87 3.21 -6.67
CA LEU A 94 -11.03 2.15 -7.68
C LEU A 94 -11.54 0.83 -7.10
N CYS A 95 -11.94 0.78 -5.82
CA CYS A 95 -12.34 -0.48 -5.17
C CYS A 95 -13.38 -1.26 -5.98
N TRP A 96 -14.40 -0.59 -6.52
CA TRP A 96 -15.43 -1.21 -7.35
C TRP A 96 -14.87 -1.85 -8.62
N GLY A 97 -13.98 -1.13 -9.33
CA GLY A 97 -13.34 -1.63 -10.54
C GLY A 97 -12.43 -2.82 -10.26
N ILE A 98 -11.61 -2.74 -9.22
CA ILE A 98 -10.70 -3.81 -8.80
C ILE A 98 -11.50 -5.06 -8.39
N ARG A 99 -12.57 -4.89 -7.62
CA ARG A 99 -13.47 -5.98 -7.24
C ARG A 99 -14.11 -6.64 -8.47
N ARG A 100 -14.65 -5.84 -9.40
CA ARG A 100 -15.24 -6.33 -10.65
C ARG A 100 -14.21 -7.08 -11.50
N PHE A 101 -12.99 -6.58 -11.60
CA PHE A 101 -11.90 -7.25 -12.29
C PHE A 101 -11.61 -8.64 -11.69
N HIS A 102 -11.45 -8.74 -10.38
CA HIS A 102 -11.19 -10.03 -9.73
C HIS A 102 -12.38 -10.99 -9.78
N ASP A 103 -13.61 -10.48 -9.76
CA ASP A 103 -14.82 -11.28 -9.95
C ASP A 103 -14.88 -11.88 -11.37
N TYR A 104 -14.53 -11.10 -12.39
CA TYR A 104 -14.57 -11.52 -13.79
C TYR A 104 -13.35 -12.33 -14.22
N ALA A 105 -12.15 -11.77 -14.08
CA ALA A 105 -10.90 -12.37 -14.57
C ALA A 105 -10.31 -13.39 -13.60
N GLY A 106 -10.65 -13.33 -12.30
CA GLY A 106 -10.05 -14.17 -11.26
C GLY A 106 -10.10 -15.67 -11.53
N PRO A 107 -11.23 -16.26 -11.98
CA PRO A 107 -11.30 -17.67 -12.34
C PRO A 107 -10.32 -18.06 -13.46
N ALA A 108 -10.28 -17.29 -14.55
CA ALA A 108 -9.39 -17.53 -15.68
C ALA A 108 -7.91 -17.40 -15.29
N LEU A 109 -7.57 -16.38 -14.50
CA LEU A 109 -6.21 -16.17 -14.00
C LEU A 109 -5.72 -17.33 -13.11
N ARG A 110 -6.60 -17.89 -12.27
CA ARG A 110 -6.28 -19.07 -11.45
C ARG A 110 -6.07 -20.33 -12.30
N GLN A 111 -6.80 -20.47 -13.41
CA GLN A 111 -6.59 -21.58 -14.34
C GLN A 111 -5.22 -21.47 -15.01
N LEU A 112 -4.87 -20.29 -15.52
CA LEU A 112 -3.57 -20.04 -16.15
C LEU A 112 -2.40 -20.28 -15.19
N ALA A 113 -2.52 -19.83 -13.94
CA ALA A 113 -1.48 -20.02 -12.92
C ALA A 113 -1.16 -21.51 -12.65
N ARG A 114 -2.18 -22.38 -12.66
CA ARG A 114 -2.02 -23.83 -12.45
C ARG A 114 -1.42 -24.57 -13.65
N GLN A 115 -1.46 -23.97 -14.83
CA GLN A 115 -0.88 -24.55 -16.06
C GLN A 115 0.61 -24.23 -16.20
N SER A 116 1.15 -23.39 -15.32
CA SER A 116 2.55 -22.96 -15.32
C SER A 116 3.40 -23.71 -14.29
N GLU A 117 2.81 -24.71 -13.62
CA GLU A 117 3.48 -25.70 -12.77
C GLU A 117 3.67 -27.01 -13.56
#